data_AF-A0A7C9EL79-F1
#
_entry.id   AF-A0A7C9EL79-F1
#
_cell.length_a   1.000
_cell.length_b   1.000
_cell.length_c   1.000
_cell.angle_alpha   90.00
_cell.angle_beta   90.00
_cell.angle_gamma   90.00
#
_symmetry.space_group_name_H-M   'P 1'
#
loop_
_entity.id
_entity.type
_entity.pdbx_description
1 polymer ?
#
loop_
_entity_poly.entity_id
_entity_poly.type
_entity_poly.pdbx_seq_one_letter_code
_entity_poly.pdbx_strand_id
1 'polypeptide(L)'
;LKMKLDVGGKRRQHGRVEMKEVDLSAAPKAHPFSSEPRRIQIDIELAQALVTKLDSEKGIEDNILSRGDTGKMNRERSHGGSIGPVFIIRGLTSVKGLEGVELLDTLVTYLWRVHSVIIIV
;
A
#
# COMPACT_ATOMS: atom_id res chain seq x y z
N LEU A 1 10.44 -32.39 -63.45
CA LEU A 1 10.87 -33.60 -62.73
C LEU A 1 12.05 -33.28 -61.81
N LYS A 2 11.81 -33.10 -60.50
CA LYS A 2 12.50 -33.81 -59.40
C LYS A 2 11.93 -33.29 -58.07
N MET A 3 11.11 -34.11 -57.43
CA MET A 3 10.79 -33.99 -56.01
C MET A 3 11.94 -34.61 -55.21
N LYS A 4 12.25 -34.05 -54.04
CA LYS A 4 12.93 -34.78 -52.96
C LYS A 4 12.31 -34.39 -51.62
N LEU A 5 11.94 -35.43 -50.88
CA LEU A 5 11.22 -35.44 -49.60
C LEU A 5 12.19 -35.30 -48.41
N ASP A 6 11.71 -34.53 -47.42
CA ASP A 6 11.65 -34.82 -45.98
C ASP A 6 12.85 -34.59 -45.02
N VAL A 7 12.41 -34.25 -43.79
CA VAL A 7 13.04 -34.24 -42.46
C VAL A 7 13.73 -32.95 -42.01
N GLY A 8 13.08 -32.27 -41.05
CA GLY A 8 13.72 -31.24 -40.24
C GLY A 8 12.73 -30.47 -39.37
N GLY A 9 12.18 -31.13 -38.35
CA GLY A 9 11.20 -30.52 -37.44
C GLY A 9 11.71 -29.28 -36.71
N LYS A 10 10.92 -28.22 -36.72
CA LYS A 10 10.72 -27.32 -35.57
C LYS A 10 9.44 -26.54 -35.81
N ARG A 11 8.41 -26.86 -35.03
CA ARG A 11 7.11 -26.17 -35.07
C ARG A 11 7.37 -24.69 -34.88
N ARG A 12 7.14 -23.92 -35.95
CA ARG A 12 7.09 -22.46 -35.89
C ARG A 12 5.90 -22.11 -35.01
N GLN A 13 6.18 -21.67 -33.79
CA GLN A 13 5.19 -20.99 -32.96
C GLN A 13 4.70 -19.79 -33.76
N HIS A 14 3.50 -19.91 -34.30
CA HIS A 14 2.80 -18.78 -34.88
C HIS A 14 2.63 -17.75 -33.77
N GLY A 15 2.99 -16.51 -34.09
CA GLY A 15 2.74 -15.37 -33.24
C GLY A 15 1.28 -15.37 -32.80
N ARG A 16 1.09 -15.48 -31.50
CA ARG A 16 -0.04 -14.87 -30.84
C ARG A 16 0.60 -13.88 -29.90
N VAL A 17 0.58 -12.62 -30.33
CA VAL A 17 0.69 -11.48 -29.42
C VAL A 17 -0.34 -11.76 -28.34
N GLU A 18 0.14 -12.19 -27.17
CA GLU A 18 -0.65 -12.25 -25.95
C GLU A 18 -0.94 -10.79 -25.63
N MET A 19 -2.02 -10.28 -26.23
CA MET A 19 -2.73 -9.13 -25.72
C MET A 19 -3.13 -9.56 -24.32
N LYS A 20 -2.28 -9.21 -23.34
CA LYS A 20 -2.59 -9.30 -21.92
C LYS A 20 -3.95 -8.66 -21.83
N GLU A 21 -4.98 -9.47 -21.63
CA GLU A 21 -6.31 -8.95 -21.33
C GLU A 21 -6.09 -8.10 -20.08
N VAL A 22 -6.08 -6.80 -20.29
CA VAL A 22 -6.03 -5.85 -19.19
C VAL A 22 -7.38 -6.03 -18.53
N ASP A 23 -7.41 -6.83 -17.48
CA ASP A 23 -8.59 -7.02 -16.65
C ASP A 23 -9.01 -5.64 -16.17
N LEU A 24 -10.01 -5.06 -16.84
CA LEU A 24 -10.48 -3.70 -16.61
C LEU A 24 -11.12 -3.56 -15.22
N SER A 25 -11.33 -4.68 -14.51
CA SER A 25 -11.77 -4.73 -13.12
C SER A 25 -10.61 -4.65 -12.12
N ALA A 26 -9.36 -4.69 -12.56
CA ALA A 26 -8.21 -4.57 -11.67
C ALA A 26 -7.95 -3.11 -11.30
N ALA A 27 -7.74 -2.85 -10.00
CA ALA A 27 -7.31 -1.55 -9.53
C ALA A 27 -5.98 -1.15 -10.21
N PRO A 28 -5.78 0.14 -10.53
CA PRO A 28 -4.49 0.61 -11.05
C PRO A 28 -3.37 0.20 -10.11
N LYS A 29 -2.40 -0.56 -10.63
CA LYS A 29 -1.24 -0.99 -9.86
C LYS A 29 -0.29 0.18 -9.72
N ALA A 30 0.09 0.47 -8.48
CA ALA A 30 1.08 1.47 -8.21
C ALA A 30 2.48 1.05 -8.68
N HIS A 31 3.38 2.03 -8.75
CA HIS A 31 4.74 1.78 -9.20
C HIS A 31 5.48 0.90 -8.18
N PRO A 32 6.23 -0.14 -8.58
CA PRO A 32 6.85 -1.11 -7.65
C PRO A 32 7.76 -0.49 -6.56
N PHE A 33 8.29 0.70 -6.82
CA PHE A 33 9.09 1.51 -5.89
C PHE A 33 8.32 1.91 -4.61
N SER A 34 7.00 1.86 -4.64
CA SER A 34 6.17 2.24 -3.51
C SER A 34 6.20 1.26 -2.36
N SER A 35 6.53 0.00 -2.65
CA SER A 35 6.67 -1.06 -1.65
C SER A 35 8.03 -1.05 -0.94
N GLU A 36 8.90 -0.07 -1.22
CA GLU A 36 10.17 0.05 -0.51
C GLU A 36 9.96 0.34 0.99
N PRO A 37 10.63 -0.37 1.91
CA PRO A 37 10.45 -0.19 3.36
C PRO A 37 10.65 1.25 3.85
N ARG A 38 11.60 1.98 3.22
CA ARG A 38 11.84 3.40 3.53
C ARG A 38 10.68 4.29 3.12
N ARG A 39 10.01 3.94 2.02
CA ARG A 39 8.88 4.69 1.46
C ARG A 39 7.61 4.45 2.27
N ILE A 40 7.37 3.21 2.70
CA ILE A 40 6.27 2.85 3.60
C ILE A 40 6.26 3.73 4.85
N GLN A 41 7.43 3.95 5.48
CA GLN A 41 7.52 4.81 6.66
C GLN A 41 7.11 6.26 6.38
N ILE A 42 7.57 6.81 5.26
CA ILE A 42 7.23 8.18 4.82
C ILE A 42 5.74 8.29 4.49
N ASP A 43 5.20 7.30 3.78
CA ASP A 43 3.81 7.31 3.35
C ASP A 43 2.85 7.12 4.55
N ILE A 44 3.26 6.40 5.59
CA ILE A 44 2.52 6.34 6.87
C ILE A 44 2.44 7.73 7.50
N GLU A 45 3.56 8.46 7.59
CA GLU A 45 3.59 9.80 8.18
C GLU A 45 2.73 10.79 7.38
N LEU A 46 2.81 10.74 6.04
CA LEU A 46 2.00 11.58 5.17
C LEU A 46 0.51 11.24 5.27
N ALA A 47 0.16 9.96 5.23
CA ALA A 47 -1.23 9.52 5.34
C ALA A 47 -1.84 9.91 6.69
N GLN A 48 -1.09 9.79 7.79
CA GLN A 48 -1.55 10.25 9.11
C GLN A 48 -1.80 11.76 9.16
N ALA A 49 -0.89 12.56 8.60
CA ALA A 49 -1.09 14.01 8.53
C ALA A 49 -2.34 14.38 7.72
N LEU A 50 -2.61 13.66 6.63
CA LEU A 50 -3.82 13.81 5.84
C LEU A 50 -5.08 13.42 6.62
N VAL A 51 -5.07 12.29 7.31
CA VAL A 51 -6.19 11.84 8.16
C VAL A 51 -6.54 12.91 9.19
N THR A 52 -5.57 13.39 9.97
CA THR A 52 -5.81 14.42 11.00
C THR A 52 -6.40 15.69 10.39
N LYS A 53 -5.88 16.14 9.24
CA LYS A 53 -6.36 17.36 8.58
C LYS A 53 -7.80 17.19 8.09
N LEU A 54 -8.08 16.12 7.36
CA LEU A 54 -9.40 15.90 6.74
C LEU A 54 -10.48 15.56 7.78
N ASP A 55 -10.11 14.85 8.85
CA ASP A 55 -11.01 14.62 9.98
C ASP A 55 -11.39 15.94 10.64
N SER A 56 -10.42 16.83 10.88
CA SER A 56 -10.68 18.17 11.44
C SER A 56 -11.60 19.00 10.55
N GLU A 57 -11.42 18.94 9.22
CA GLU A 57 -12.31 19.63 8.26
C GLU A 57 -13.74 19.07 8.27
N LYS A 58 -13.92 17.78 8.61
CA LYS A 58 -15.24 17.14 8.70
C LYS A 58 -15.85 17.11 10.10
N GLY A 59 -15.12 17.58 11.12
CA GLY A 59 -15.53 17.47 12.53
C GLY A 59 -15.55 16.02 13.04
N ILE A 60 -14.71 15.15 12.49
CA ILE A 60 -14.50 13.79 13.02
C ILE A 60 -13.50 13.89 14.18
N GLU A 61 -13.97 13.63 15.38
CA GLU A 61 -13.16 13.67 16.61
C GLU A 61 -12.81 12.24 17.06
N ASP A 62 -11.81 12.11 17.94
CA ASP A 62 -11.39 10.85 18.57
C ASP A 62 -11.06 9.66 17.63
N ASN A 63 -10.69 9.95 16.38
CA ASN A 63 -10.22 8.89 15.47
C ASN A 63 -8.87 8.35 15.95
N ILE A 64 -8.84 7.04 16.25
CA ILE A 64 -7.63 6.33 16.68
C ILE A 64 -6.50 6.33 15.64
N LEU A 65 -6.81 6.59 14.35
CA LEU A 65 -5.85 6.68 13.25
C LEU A 65 -5.25 8.07 13.09
N SER A 66 -5.98 9.10 13.54
CA SER A 66 -5.40 10.42 13.75
C SER A 66 -4.35 10.29 14.82
N ARG A 67 -3.19 10.94 14.63
CA ARG A 67 -2.04 10.87 15.55
C ARG A 67 -2.50 11.23 16.97
N GLY A 68 -2.87 10.21 17.74
CA GLY A 68 -3.36 10.35 19.10
C GLY A 68 -2.21 10.84 19.95
N ASP A 69 -2.38 12.03 20.53
CA ASP A 69 -1.49 12.72 21.46
C ASP A 69 -0.14 12.03 21.66
N THR A 70 0.74 12.14 20.66
CA THR A 70 2.17 12.04 20.92
C THR A 70 2.58 13.35 21.56
N GLY A 71 2.06 13.61 22.75
CA GLY A 71 2.64 14.51 23.71
C GLY A 71 4.04 13.98 23.97
N LYS A 72 5.02 14.53 23.25
CA LYS A 72 6.44 14.38 23.54
C LYS A 72 6.95 12.94 23.52
N MET A 73 6.97 12.26 22.37
CA MET A 73 8.13 11.38 22.13
C MET A 73 9.30 12.30 21.80
N ASN A 74 9.98 12.65 22.89
CA ASN A 74 11.20 13.43 22.97
C ASN A 74 12.16 13.08 21.82
N ARG A 75 12.66 14.15 21.21
CA ARG A 75 13.72 14.21 20.22
C ARG A 75 15.07 13.85 20.89
N GLU A 76 15.14 12.76 21.64
CA GLU A 76 16.36 12.33 22.31
C GLU A 76 16.73 10.94 21.82
N ARG A 77 17.73 10.94 20.94
CA ARG A 77 18.48 9.79 20.49
C ARG A 77 18.82 8.88 21.67
N SER A 78 18.75 7.56 21.51
CA SER A 78 19.82 6.62 21.90
C SER A 78 19.41 5.15 21.67
N HIS A 79 20.14 4.51 20.76
CA HIS A 79 20.44 3.06 20.72
C HIS A 79 19.30 2.03 20.58
N GLY A 80 19.18 1.49 19.36
CA GLY A 80 18.73 0.11 19.14
C GLY A 80 17.34 -0.04 18.51
N GLY A 81 17.27 -0.02 17.18
CA GLY A 81 16.08 -0.41 16.40
C GLY A 81 15.00 0.68 16.34
N SER A 82 14.97 1.43 15.23
CA SER A 82 13.86 2.35 14.94
C SER A 82 12.60 1.53 14.66
N ILE A 83 11.82 1.24 15.69
CA ILE A 83 10.47 0.68 15.53
C ILE A 83 9.60 1.81 14.99
N GLY A 84 9.03 1.63 13.80
CA GLY A 84 8.14 2.62 13.17
C GLY A 84 6.86 2.85 13.98
N PRO A 85 5.96 3.74 13.53
CA PRO A 85 4.67 3.96 14.18
C PRO A 85 3.89 2.65 14.30
N VAL A 86 3.44 2.34 15.52
CA VAL A 86 2.62 1.16 15.82
C VAL A 86 1.27 1.63 16.35
N PHE A 87 0.18 1.11 15.78
CA PHE A 87 -1.19 1.39 16.24
C PHE A 87 -1.75 0.15 16.92
N ILE A 88 -2.28 0.31 18.12
CA ILE A 88 -2.89 -0.78 18.87
C ILE A 88 -4.40 -0.61 18.81
N ILE A 89 -5.05 -1.43 17.99
CA ILE A 89 -6.51 -1.50 17.91
C ILE A 89 -7.01 -2.45 18.98
N ARG A 90 -7.77 -1.93 19.95
CA ARG A 90 -8.46 -2.71 20.97
C ARG A 90 -9.92 -2.89 20.56
N GLY A 91 -10.25 -4.07 20.03
CA GLY A 91 -11.62 -4.50 19.78
C GLY A 91 -12.27 -5.09 21.03
N LEU A 92 -13.56 -5.42 20.93
CA LEU A 92 -14.35 -5.94 22.05
C LEU A 92 -13.81 -7.25 22.63
N THR A 93 -13.15 -8.08 21.81
CA THR A 93 -12.65 -9.42 22.21
C THR A 93 -11.16 -9.63 21.92
N SER A 94 -10.50 -8.68 21.24
CA SER A 94 -9.12 -8.85 20.77
C SER A 94 -8.37 -7.55 20.68
N VAL A 95 -7.04 -7.63 20.84
CA VAL A 95 -6.12 -6.51 20.61
C VAL A 95 -5.24 -6.84 19.41
N LYS A 96 -5.16 -5.93 18.43
CA LYS A 96 -4.30 -6.07 17.24
C LYS A 96 -3.32 -4.90 17.18
N GLY A 97 -2.03 -5.20 17.05
CA GLY A 97 -1.02 -4.22 16.65
C GLY A 97 -0.96 -4.11 15.13
N LEU A 98 -0.89 -2.89 14.61
CA LEU A 98 -0.68 -2.59 13.19
C LEU A 98 0.65 -1.84 13.04
N GLU A 99 1.46 -2.29 12.09
CA GLU A 99 2.73 -1.66 11.73
C GLU A 99 3.00 -1.80 10.22
N GLY A 100 3.92 -0.99 9.71
CA GLY A 100 4.39 -1.09 8.33
C GLY A 100 3.26 -1.07 7.30
N VAL A 101 3.26 -2.04 6.39
CA VAL A 101 2.27 -2.13 5.29
C VAL A 101 0.84 -2.28 5.81
N GLU A 102 0.61 -3.03 6.90
CA GLU A 102 -0.75 -3.21 7.43
C GLU A 102 -1.34 -1.90 7.97
N LEU A 103 -0.49 -1.10 8.63
CA LEU A 103 -0.87 0.23 9.08
C LEU A 103 -1.15 1.15 7.89
N LEU A 104 -0.27 1.14 6.89
CA LEU A 104 -0.44 1.97 5.70
C LEU A 104 -1.72 1.60 4.93
N ASP A 105 -2.00 0.32 4.74
CA ASP A 105 -3.22 -0.16 4.07
C ASP A 105 -4.48 0.28 4.83
N THR A 106 -4.44 0.24 6.17
CA THR A 106 -5.53 0.72 7.02
C THR A 106 -5.75 2.22 6.83
N LEU A 107 -4.68 3.03 6.83
CA LEU A 107 -4.74 4.48 6.61
C LEU A 107 -5.27 4.83 5.21
N VAL A 108 -4.74 4.18 4.17
CA VAL A 108 -5.17 4.38 2.77
C VAL A 108 -6.64 3.99 2.59
N THR A 109 -7.03 2.85 3.15
CA THR A 109 -8.43 2.40 3.12
C THR A 109 -9.35 3.38 3.83
N TYR A 110 -8.96 3.90 4.99
CA TYR A 110 -9.73 4.92 5.70
C TYR A 110 -9.90 6.20 4.87
N LEU A 111 -8.80 6.72 4.31
CA LEU A 111 -8.83 7.91 3.46
C LEU A 111 -9.72 7.73 2.23
N TRP A 112 -9.70 6.54 1.62
CA TRP A 112 -10.60 6.22 0.51
C TRP A 112 -12.06 6.13 0.95
N ARG A 113 -12.35 5.43 2.06
CA ARG A 113 -13.73 5.15 2.49
C ARG A 113 -14.42 6.37 3.09
N VAL A 114 -13.72 7.13 3.91
CA VAL A 114 -14.28 8.25 4.68
C VAL A 114 -14.08 9.57 3.96
N HIS A 115 -12.94 9.74 3.29
CA HIS A 115 -12.58 11.00 2.62
C HIS A 115 -12.68 10.98 1.10
N SER A 116 -12.94 9.81 0.48
CA SER A 116 -12.94 9.64 -0.97
C SER A 116 -11.61 10.06 -1.62
N VAL A 117 -10.51 10.00 -0.84
CA VAL A 117 -9.16 10.32 -1.29
C VAL A 117 -8.45 9.03 -1.69
N ILE A 118 -7.98 8.97 -2.93
CA ILE A 118 -7.12 7.88 -3.39
C ILE A 118 -5.66 8.24 -3.16
N ILE A 119 -4.95 7.40 -2.40
CA ILE A 119 -3.49 7.44 -2.33
C ILE A 119 -2.99 6.29 -3.19
N ILE A 120 -2.30 6.64 -4.27
CA ILE A 120 -1.55 5.67 -5.06
C ILE A 120 -0.19 5.58 -4.37
N VAL A 121 -0.05 4.55 -3.53
CA VAL A 121 1.22 4.14 -2.94
C VAL A 121 1.93 3.33 -3.98
#